data_AF-A0A3N9NE58-F1
#
_entry.id   AF-A0A3N9NE58-F1
#
_cell.length_a   1.000
_cell.length_b   1.000
_cell.length_c   1.000
_cell.angle_alpha   90.00
_cell.angle_beta   90.00
_cell.angle_gamma   90.00
#
_symmetry.space_group_name_H-M   'P 1'
#
loop_
_entity.id
_entity.type
_entity.pdbx_description
1 polymer ?
#
loop_
_entity_poly.entity_id
_entity_poly.type
_entity_poly.pdbx_seq_one_letter_code
_entity_poly.pdbx_strand_id
1 'polypeptide(L)'
;MARPVRFNMKAFFSFLVVFGWLILIITGIVLYFAPAGRIANWVQWRFLGLTKDEWQAVHTIFAFAFIITGAFYLYYNWVIFWSYIKRRLQEGMRMRRELVSSSLLIFFVLTLVIAGVPPFKSIMDFGEYLSDSWASESTEPPIPHAELMTLAEYAQKTNGNVIELMRNLEKAGIQQVDSSIQLEKLAELNGLSPQQLIEKVRDTHSSAVPMLAGYGRRTVSDIADELGIDISVARERLAQQGISFEQQELIKDMAERNNILPLDIVKIMRGEKISGEE
;
A
#
# COMPACT_ATOMS: atom_id res chain seq x y z
N MET A 1 -14.68 -46.51 -36.54
CA MET A 1 -14.93 -45.08 -36.26
C MET A 1 -14.59 -44.82 -34.81
N ALA A 2 -13.59 -43.98 -34.52
CA ALA A 2 -13.28 -43.58 -33.15
C ALA A 2 -14.41 -42.69 -32.62
N ARG A 3 -14.94 -42.99 -31.42
CA ARG A 3 -15.94 -42.14 -30.76
C ARG A 3 -15.32 -40.76 -30.49
N PRO A 4 -16.03 -39.65 -30.75
CA PRO A 4 -15.50 -38.32 -30.44
C PRO A 4 -15.24 -38.20 -28.94
N VAL A 5 -14.04 -37.73 -28.59
CA VAL A 5 -13.64 -37.51 -27.19
C VAL A 5 -14.57 -36.43 -26.63
N ARG A 6 -15.44 -36.80 -25.68
CA ARG A 6 -16.31 -35.85 -25.00
C ARG A 6 -15.49 -35.03 -24.01
N PHE A 7 -15.71 -33.73 -23.98
CA PHE A 7 -15.07 -32.83 -23.03
C PHE A 7 -15.36 -33.25 -21.59
N ASN A 8 -14.30 -33.41 -20.78
CA ASN A 8 -14.43 -33.85 -19.40
C ASN A 8 -14.50 -32.64 -18.45
N MET A 9 -15.73 -32.27 -18.05
CA MET A 9 -15.96 -31.14 -17.14
C MET A 9 -15.26 -31.29 -15.78
N LYS A 10 -15.14 -32.52 -15.25
CA LYS A 10 -14.45 -32.75 -13.96
C LYS A 10 -12.97 -32.42 -14.06
N ALA A 11 -12.32 -32.92 -15.12
CA ALA A 11 -10.91 -32.64 -15.37
C ALA A 11 -10.68 -31.14 -15.61
N PHE A 12 -11.56 -30.50 -16.40
CA PHE A 12 -11.50 -29.07 -16.68
C PHE A 12 -11.51 -28.21 -15.41
N PHE A 13 -12.51 -28.37 -14.53
CA PHE A 13 -12.57 -27.60 -13.29
C PHE A 13 -11.43 -27.94 -12.32
N SER A 14 -10.90 -29.17 -12.36
CA SER A 14 -9.70 -29.53 -11.58
C SER A 14 -8.48 -28.73 -12.05
N PHE A 15 -8.25 -28.64 -13.36
CA PHE A 15 -7.16 -27.83 -13.93
C PHE A 15 -7.36 -26.33 -13.65
N LEU A 16 -8.57 -25.81 -13.78
CA LEU A 16 -8.85 -24.40 -13.47
C LEU A 16 -8.53 -24.05 -12.01
N VAL A 17 -8.87 -24.92 -11.05
CA VAL A 17 -8.50 -24.72 -9.64
C VAL A 17 -6.98 -24.69 -9.50
N VAL A 18 -6.25 -25.64 -10.10
CA VAL A 18 -4.77 -25.65 -9.99
C VAL A 18 -4.15 -24.39 -10.61
N PHE A 19 -4.59 -23.98 -11.79
CA PHE A 19 -4.07 -22.77 -12.44
C PHE A 19 -4.43 -21.50 -11.66
N GLY A 20 -5.68 -21.38 -11.18
CA GLY A 20 -6.10 -20.26 -10.36
C GLY A 20 -5.30 -20.18 -9.06
N TRP A 21 -5.04 -21.31 -8.41
CA TRP A 21 -4.20 -21.37 -7.21
C TRP A 21 -2.76 -20.91 -7.48
N LEU A 22 -2.14 -21.36 -8.58
CA LEU A 22 -0.80 -20.91 -8.98
C LEU A 22 -0.75 -19.39 -9.22
N ILE A 23 -1.75 -18.85 -9.93
CA ILE A 23 -1.85 -17.41 -10.19
C ILE A 23 -1.99 -16.63 -8.88
N LEU A 24 -2.83 -17.10 -7.95
CA LEU A 24 -3.02 -16.46 -6.64
C LEU A 24 -1.76 -16.47 -5.79
N ILE A 25 -0.95 -17.54 -5.85
CA ILE A 25 0.34 -17.57 -5.16
C ILE A 25 1.30 -16.56 -5.77
N ILE A 26 1.47 -16.56 -7.09
CA ILE A 26 2.42 -15.67 -7.77
C ILE A 26 2.03 -14.22 -7.50
N THR A 27 0.77 -13.87 -7.70
CA THR A 27 0.27 -12.51 -7.46
C THR A 27 0.32 -12.11 -5.98
N GLY A 28 0.05 -13.04 -5.05
CA GLY A 28 0.17 -12.80 -3.62
C GLY A 28 1.62 -12.52 -3.20
N ILE A 29 2.59 -13.25 -3.76
CA ILE A 29 4.02 -12.99 -3.52
C ILE A 29 4.40 -11.61 -4.07
N VAL A 30 3.96 -11.26 -5.29
CA VAL A 30 4.24 -9.94 -5.88
C VAL A 30 3.70 -8.80 -5.01
N LEU A 31 2.46 -8.94 -4.55
CA LEU A 31 1.83 -7.92 -3.69
C LEU A 31 2.44 -7.84 -2.29
N TYR A 32 3.03 -8.94 -1.79
CA TYR A 32 3.66 -8.97 -0.48
C TYR A 32 4.95 -8.14 -0.40
N PHE A 33 5.72 -8.00 -1.49
CA PHE A 33 6.90 -7.12 -1.53
C PHE A 33 6.67 -5.76 -2.21
N ALA A 34 5.49 -5.55 -2.79
CA ALA A 34 5.17 -4.31 -3.48
C ALA A 34 5.23 -3.11 -2.51
N PRO A 35 5.76 -1.95 -2.95
CA PRO A 35 5.80 -0.75 -2.11
C PRO A 35 4.41 -0.29 -1.68
N ALA A 36 4.32 0.55 -0.65
CA ALA A 36 3.10 1.24 -0.27
C ALA A 36 2.47 1.98 -1.48
N GLY A 37 1.14 2.06 -1.57
CA GLY A 37 0.44 2.60 -2.75
C GLY A 37 0.89 4.01 -3.14
N ARG A 38 1.06 4.88 -2.13
CA ARG A 38 1.64 6.23 -2.28
C ARG A 38 2.98 6.23 -3.03
N ILE A 39 3.90 5.36 -2.63
CA ILE A 39 5.24 5.28 -3.23
C ILE A 39 5.12 4.68 -4.62
N ALA A 40 4.33 3.60 -4.76
CA ALA A 40 4.12 2.90 -6.02
C ALA A 40 3.64 3.84 -7.12
N ASN A 41 2.67 4.71 -6.83
CA ASN A 41 2.12 5.64 -7.81
C ASN A 41 3.04 6.83 -8.05
N TRP A 42 3.72 7.32 -7.00
CA TRP A 42 4.67 8.42 -7.09
C TRP A 42 5.87 8.11 -7.99
N VAL A 43 6.44 6.91 -7.85
CA VAL A 43 7.60 6.48 -8.65
C VAL A 43 7.19 5.73 -9.93
N GLN A 44 5.89 5.54 -10.16
CA GLN A 44 5.36 4.68 -11.23
C GLN A 44 5.99 3.29 -11.21
N TRP A 45 5.96 2.64 -10.04
CA TRP A 45 6.52 1.32 -9.82
C TRP A 45 5.88 0.31 -10.76
N ARG A 46 6.73 -0.45 -11.46
CA ARG A 46 6.32 -1.53 -12.35
C ARG A 46 7.10 -2.80 -12.07
N PHE A 47 6.42 -3.93 -12.12
CA PHE A 47 7.04 -5.25 -12.07
C PHE A 47 6.50 -6.11 -13.21
N LEU A 48 7.40 -6.66 -14.03
CA LEU A 48 7.07 -7.39 -15.26
C LEU A 48 6.10 -6.62 -16.18
N GLY A 49 6.25 -5.30 -16.25
CA GLY A 49 5.45 -4.41 -17.11
C GLY A 49 4.15 -3.90 -16.50
N LEU A 50 3.68 -4.49 -15.39
CA LEU A 50 2.44 -4.11 -14.72
C LEU A 50 2.70 -3.20 -13.52
N THR A 51 1.81 -2.23 -13.30
CA THR A 51 1.79 -1.38 -12.10
C THR A 51 1.30 -2.16 -10.88
N LYS A 52 1.48 -1.59 -9.69
CA LYS A 52 0.96 -2.19 -8.45
C LYS A 52 -0.56 -2.42 -8.52
N ASP A 53 -1.30 -1.43 -9.00
CA ASP A 53 -2.77 -1.49 -9.09
C ASP A 53 -3.22 -2.56 -10.09
N GLU A 54 -2.49 -2.73 -11.19
CA GLU A 54 -2.73 -3.82 -12.15
C GLU A 54 -2.48 -5.20 -11.52
N TRP A 55 -1.38 -5.38 -10.77
CA TRP A 55 -1.14 -6.61 -10.01
C TRP A 55 -2.25 -6.89 -8.99
N GLN A 56 -2.71 -5.87 -8.28
CA GLN A 56 -3.81 -5.97 -7.33
C GLN A 56 -5.12 -6.36 -8.03
N ALA A 57 -5.40 -5.79 -9.20
CA ALA A 57 -6.55 -6.13 -10.03
C ALA A 57 -6.50 -7.59 -10.48
N VAL A 58 -5.35 -8.07 -10.98
CA VAL A 58 -5.17 -9.48 -11.36
C VAL A 58 -5.43 -10.39 -10.16
N HIS A 59 -4.81 -10.13 -9.01
CA HIS A 59 -5.01 -10.95 -7.80
C HIS A 59 -6.49 -11.01 -7.40
N THR A 60 -7.15 -9.86 -7.34
CA THR A 60 -8.54 -9.74 -6.89
C THR A 60 -9.50 -10.45 -7.83
N ILE A 61 -9.39 -10.21 -9.15
CA ILE A 61 -10.26 -10.84 -10.14
C ILE A 61 -10.07 -12.36 -10.14
N PHE A 62 -8.82 -12.84 -10.09
CA PHE A 62 -8.56 -14.28 -10.02
C PHE A 62 -9.01 -14.90 -8.71
N ALA A 63 -9.02 -14.17 -7.59
CA ALA A 63 -9.56 -14.66 -6.32
C ALA A 63 -11.08 -14.91 -6.42
N PHE A 64 -11.84 -13.96 -6.99
CA PHE A 64 -13.27 -14.16 -7.24
C PHE A 64 -13.52 -15.31 -8.23
N ALA A 65 -12.76 -15.37 -9.32
CA ALA A 65 -12.86 -16.46 -10.29
C ALA A 65 -12.52 -17.82 -9.65
N PHE A 66 -11.54 -17.87 -8.74
CA PHE A 66 -11.16 -19.07 -8.01
C PHE A 66 -12.27 -19.57 -7.09
N ILE A 67 -12.98 -18.67 -6.39
CA ILE A 67 -14.15 -19.03 -5.57
C ILE A 67 -15.25 -19.65 -6.44
N ILE A 68 -15.60 -19.01 -7.56
CA ILE A 68 -16.62 -19.50 -8.49
C ILE A 68 -16.22 -20.86 -9.06
N THR A 69 -14.98 -20.98 -9.52
CA THR A 69 -14.41 -22.22 -10.05
C THR A 69 -14.39 -23.32 -8.99
N GLY A 70 -14.05 -22.99 -7.74
CA GLY A 70 -14.07 -23.90 -6.60
C GLY A 70 -15.47 -24.43 -6.30
N ALA A 71 -16.49 -23.59 -6.41
CA ALA A 71 -17.90 -24.00 -6.27
C ALA A 71 -18.30 -24.99 -7.37
N PHE A 72 -17.96 -24.72 -8.64
CA PHE A 72 -18.20 -25.65 -9.74
C PHE A 72 -17.39 -26.95 -9.59
N TYR A 73 -16.13 -26.85 -9.18
CA TYR A 73 -15.31 -28.02 -8.88
C TYR A 73 -15.98 -28.91 -7.83
N LEU A 74 -16.50 -28.33 -6.75
CA LEU A 74 -17.23 -29.07 -5.73
C LEU A 74 -18.55 -29.65 -6.27
N TYR A 75 -19.28 -28.92 -7.10
CA TYR A 75 -20.51 -29.38 -7.75
C TYR A 75 -20.28 -30.59 -8.68
N TYR A 76 -19.29 -30.52 -9.58
CA TYR A 76 -18.99 -31.63 -10.50
C TYR A 76 -18.38 -32.85 -9.79
N ASN A 77 -17.75 -32.64 -8.63
CA ASN A 77 -17.22 -33.69 -7.78
C ASN A 77 -18.12 -34.01 -6.57
N TRP A 78 -19.38 -33.54 -6.58
CA TRP A 78 -20.30 -33.59 -5.43
C TRP A 78 -20.57 -35.00 -4.93
N VAL A 79 -20.72 -35.96 -5.85
CA VAL A 79 -20.91 -37.37 -5.51
C VAL A 79 -19.67 -37.94 -4.81
N ILE A 80 -18.46 -37.58 -5.25
CA ILE A 80 -17.21 -38.03 -4.62
C ILE A 80 -17.08 -37.40 -3.23
N PHE A 81 -17.36 -36.10 -3.12
CA PHE A 81 -17.32 -35.38 -1.86
C PHE A 81 -18.31 -35.95 -0.83
N TRP A 82 -19.58 -36.12 -1.19
CA TRP A 82 -20.59 -36.66 -0.29
C TRP A 82 -20.48 -38.15 -0.04
N SER A 83 -20.06 -38.95 -1.03
CA SER A 83 -19.79 -40.37 -0.77
C SER A 83 -18.61 -40.53 0.19
N TYR A 84 -17.58 -39.68 0.08
CA TYR A 84 -16.49 -39.62 1.05
C TYR A 84 -17.01 -39.25 2.44
N ILE A 85 -17.76 -38.15 2.57
CA ILE A 85 -18.30 -37.70 3.87
C ILE A 85 -19.27 -38.72 4.46
N LYS A 86 -20.24 -39.23 3.67
CA LYS A 86 -21.27 -40.18 4.11
C LYS A 86 -20.69 -41.53 4.50
N ARG A 87 -19.74 -42.08 3.72
CA ARG A 87 -19.05 -43.33 4.07
C ARG A 87 -18.27 -43.16 5.39
N ARG A 88 -17.60 -42.03 5.58
CA ARG A 88 -16.85 -41.72 6.82
C ARG A 88 -17.75 -41.42 8.03
N LEU A 89 -18.96 -40.90 7.81
CA LEU A 89 -19.99 -40.72 8.84
C LEU A 89 -20.63 -42.05 9.25
N GLN A 90 -20.91 -42.94 8.28
CA GLN A 90 -21.49 -44.26 8.51
C GLN A 90 -20.52 -45.24 9.20
N GLU A 91 -19.20 -45.06 9.03
CA GLU A 91 -18.15 -45.72 9.81
C GLU A 91 -18.11 -45.26 11.30
N GLY A 92 -19.08 -44.44 11.74
CA GLY A 92 -19.27 -44.09 13.14
C GLY A 92 -18.24 -43.09 13.65
N MET A 93 -18.19 -41.89 13.05
CA MET A 93 -17.51 -40.71 13.63
C MET A 93 -16.10 -40.95 14.21
N ARG A 94 -15.37 -41.90 13.62
CA ARG A 94 -14.03 -42.32 14.05
C ARG A 94 -13.00 -41.20 13.92
N MET A 95 -13.33 -40.15 13.16
CA MET A 95 -12.50 -38.97 12.91
C MET A 95 -12.91 -37.72 13.74
N ARG A 96 -13.75 -37.86 14.79
CA ARG A 96 -14.16 -36.72 15.64
C ARG A 96 -12.95 -35.99 16.23
N ARG A 97 -11.90 -36.75 16.59
CA ARG A 97 -10.67 -36.18 17.15
C ARG A 97 -9.93 -35.36 16.12
N GLU A 98 -9.83 -35.83 14.89
CA GLU A 98 -9.19 -35.18 13.76
C GLU A 98 -9.94 -33.90 13.39
N LEU A 99 -11.27 -33.97 13.26
CA LEU A 99 -12.11 -32.79 13.01
C LEU A 99 -11.93 -31.74 14.12
N VAL A 100 -12.12 -32.13 15.39
CA VAL A 100 -11.95 -31.24 16.54
C VAL A 100 -10.53 -30.68 16.59
N SER A 101 -9.49 -31.51 16.38
CA SER A 101 -8.09 -31.06 16.41
C SER A 101 -7.78 -30.09 15.28
N SER A 102 -8.28 -30.32 14.06
CA SER A 102 -8.10 -29.41 12.92
C SER A 102 -8.85 -28.09 13.13
N SER A 103 -10.07 -28.14 13.66
CA SER A 103 -10.84 -26.93 14.01
C SER A 103 -10.17 -26.14 15.14
N LEU A 104 -9.71 -26.80 16.20
CA LEU A 104 -8.97 -26.17 17.29
C LEU A 104 -7.65 -25.59 16.79
N LEU A 105 -6.93 -26.27 15.91
CA LEU A 105 -5.69 -25.77 15.33
C LEU A 105 -5.94 -24.51 14.49
N ILE A 106 -6.94 -24.52 13.60
CA ILE A 106 -7.31 -23.34 12.80
C ILE A 106 -7.72 -22.18 13.71
N PHE A 107 -8.55 -22.46 14.72
CA PHE A 107 -8.98 -21.45 15.67
C PHE A 107 -7.80 -20.87 16.46
N PHE A 108 -6.90 -21.73 16.94
CA PHE A 108 -5.69 -21.33 17.65
C PHE A 108 -4.77 -20.47 16.79
N VAL A 109 -4.49 -20.90 15.55
CA VAL A 109 -3.69 -20.11 14.59
C VAL A 109 -4.35 -18.76 14.32
N LEU A 110 -5.66 -18.72 14.10
CA LEU A 110 -6.41 -17.48 13.91
C LEU A 110 -6.28 -16.56 15.13
N THR A 111 -6.40 -17.09 16.35
CA THR A 111 -6.22 -16.32 17.58
C THR A 111 -4.80 -15.74 17.66
N LEU A 112 -3.76 -16.52 17.34
CA LEU A 112 -2.37 -16.04 17.36
C LEU A 112 -2.10 -14.96 16.31
N VAL A 113 -2.70 -15.09 15.12
CA VAL A 113 -2.61 -14.07 14.06
C VAL A 113 -3.25 -12.76 14.53
N ILE A 114 -4.49 -12.80 15.05
CA ILE A 114 -5.19 -11.61 15.55
C ILE A 114 -4.46 -11.00 16.75
N ALA A 115 -3.90 -11.83 17.62
CA ALA A 115 -3.13 -11.37 18.78
C ALA A 115 -1.72 -10.87 18.44
N GLY A 116 -1.29 -10.92 17.17
CA GLY A 116 0.02 -10.44 16.74
C GLY A 116 1.18 -11.23 17.36
N VAL A 117 1.04 -12.54 17.52
CA VAL A 117 2.08 -13.38 18.15
C VAL A 117 3.03 -13.95 17.09
N PRO A 118 4.36 -14.02 17.35
CA PRO A 118 5.30 -14.72 16.48
C PRO A 118 4.92 -16.21 16.27
N PRO A 119 5.20 -16.82 15.10
CA PRO A 119 5.92 -16.26 13.96
C PRO A 119 5.06 -15.40 13.01
N PHE A 120 3.74 -15.33 13.21
CA PHE A 120 2.83 -14.64 12.29
C PHE A 120 3.10 -13.14 12.23
N LYS A 121 3.32 -12.51 13.39
CA LYS A 121 3.75 -11.10 13.44
C LYS A 121 5.05 -10.88 12.70
N SER A 122 6.03 -11.77 12.87
CA SER A 122 7.33 -11.65 12.19
C SER A 122 7.22 -11.71 10.66
N ILE A 123 6.27 -12.49 10.12
CA ILE A 123 5.96 -12.49 8.69
C ILE A 123 5.35 -11.15 8.27
N MET A 124 4.45 -10.58 9.06
CA MET A 124 3.87 -9.27 8.72
C MET A 124 4.92 -8.15 8.80
N ASP A 125 5.71 -8.10 9.89
CA ASP A 125 6.79 -7.13 10.08
C ASP A 125 7.82 -7.19 8.94
N PHE A 126 8.13 -8.38 8.42
CA PHE A 126 9.04 -8.53 7.28
C PHE A 126 8.45 -7.97 5.98
N GLY A 127 7.15 -8.17 5.74
CA GLY A 127 6.46 -7.59 4.59
C GLY A 127 6.44 -6.07 4.65
N GLU A 128 6.19 -5.51 5.83
CA GLU A 128 6.25 -4.06 6.09
C GLU A 128 7.66 -3.52 5.85
N TYR A 129 8.69 -4.20 6.38
CA TYR A 129 10.09 -3.85 6.12
C TYR A 129 10.42 -3.81 4.62
N LEU A 130 9.98 -4.81 3.84
CA LEU A 130 10.18 -4.83 2.39
C LEU A 130 9.45 -3.66 1.71
N SER A 131 8.18 -3.43 2.05
CA SER A 131 7.41 -2.30 1.52
C SER A 131 8.08 -0.95 1.83
N ASP A 132 8.59 -0.78 3.05
CA ASP A 132 9.23 0.44 3.52
C ASP A 132 10.66 0.60 2.98
N SER A 133 11.31 -0.47 2.54
CA SER A 133 12.63 -0.39 1.89
C SER A 133 12.61 0.39 0.58
N TRP A 134 11.44 0.52 -0.04
CA TRP A 134 11.22 1.34 -1.24
C TRP A 134 11.11 2.85 -0.95
N ALA A 135 10.84 3.23 0.30
CA ALA A 135 10.85 4.64 0.68
C ALA A 135 12.29 5.13 0.88
N SER A 136 12.57 6.30 0.35
CA SER A 136 13.79 7.07 0.54
C SER A 136 13.42 8.56 0.46
N GLU A 137 14.30 9.45 0.87
CA GLU A 137 14.08 10.90 0.73
C GLU A 137 13.76 11.31 -0.72
N SER A 138 14.28 10.56 -1.71
CA SER A 138 14.01 10.82 -3.12
C SER A 138 12.70 10.21 -3.61
N THR A 139 12.34 9.01 -3.14
CA THR A 139 11.19 8.22 -3.63
C THR A 139 9.91 8.44 -2.84
N GLU A 140 9.98 9.13 -1.70
CA GLU A 140 8.81 9.49 -0.94
C GLU A 140 8.24 10.82 -1.45
N PRO A 141 6.94 10.89 -1.78
CA PRO A 141 6.35 12.16 -2.17
C PRO A 141 6.39 13.14 -0.99
N PRO A 142 6.66 14.43 -1.24
CA PRO A 142 6.65 15.45 -0.19
C PRO A 142 5.31 15.61 0.52
N ILE A 143 4.22 15.26 -0.16
CA ILE A 143 2.87 15.25 0.42
C ILE A 143 2.24 13.88 0.10
N PRO A 144 1.56 13.23 1.06
CA PRO A 144 0.78 12.04 0.77
C PRO A 144 -0.19 12.25 -0.38
N HIS A 145 -0.20 11.31 -1.31
CA HIS A 145 -1.04 11.35 -2.50
C HIS A 145 -0.84 12.58 -3.41
N ALA A 146 0.37 13.15 -3.41
CA ALA A 146 0.70 14.27 -4.28
C ALA A 146 0.42 13.96 -5.76
N GLU A 147 0.58 12.71 -6.19
CA GLU A 147 0.30 12.26 -7.55
C GLU A 147 -1.14 12.58 -8.01
N LEU A 148 -2.11 12.55 -7.08
CA LEU A 148 -3.52 12.81 -7.37
C LEU A 148 -3.89 14.29 -7.34
N MET A 149 -2.99 15.16 -6.86
CA MET A 149 -3.24 16.60 -6.73
C MET A 149 -3.10 17.29 -8.08
N THR A 150 -3.88 18.35 -8.26
CA THR A 150 -3.68 19.29 -9.38
C THR A 150 -2.39 20.07 -9.19
N LEU A 151 -1.82 20.62 -10.27
CA LEU A 151 -0.65 21.50 -10.20
C LEU A 151 -0.89 22.70 -9.28
N ALA A 152 -2.09 23.27 -9.29
CA ALA A 152 -2.48 24.37 -8.40
C ALA A 152 -2.50 23.96 -6.93
N GLU A 153 -3.14 22.84 -6.60
CA GLU A 153 -3.21 22.32 -5.23
C GLU A 153 -1.82 21.96 -4.69
N TYR A 154 -0.97 21.35 -5.52
CA TYR A 154 0.39 21.02 -5.15
C TYR A 154 1.22 22.27 -4.84
N ALA A 155 1.15 23.29 -5.71
CA ALA A 155 1.84 24.56 -5.48
C ALA A 155 1.36 25.23 -4.19
N GLN A 156 0.04 25.29 -3.97
CA GLN A 156 -0.53 25.88 -2.76
C GLN A 156 -0.06 25.15 -1.49
N LYS A 157 -0.12 23.82 -1.46
CA LYS A 157 0.29 23.03 -0.28
C LYS A 157 1.79 23.08 -0.01
N THR A 158 2.61 23.32 -1.03
CA THR A 158 4.06 23.48 -0.90
C THR A 158 4.50 24.92 -0.69
N ASN A 159 3.57 25.86 -0.47
CA ASN A 159 3.82 27.31 -0.36
C ASN A 159 4.53 27.90 -1.60
N GLY A 160 4.35 27.28 -2.77
CA GLY A 160 4.86 27.72 -4.06
C GLY A 160 3.88 28.55 -4.86
N ASN A 161 4.38 29.25 -5.88
CA ASN A 161 3.57 29.98 -6.84
C ASN A 161 3.25 29.08 -8.05
N VAL A 162 1.96 28.83 -8.31
CA VAL A 162 1.53 27.96 -9.42
C VAL A 162 2.00 28.47 -10.79
N ILE A 163 2.02 29.78 -11.02
CA ILE A 163 2.45 30.38 -12.30
C ILE A 163 3.95 30.17 -12.50
N GLU A 164 4.74 30.27 -11.44
CA GLU A 164 6.18 30.02 -11.48
C GLU A 164 6.48 28.53 -11.72
N LEU A 165 5.77 27.64 -11.02
CA LEU A 165 5.86 26.20 -11.21
C LEU A 165 5.54 25.81 -12.67
N MET A 166 4.43 26.30 -13.21
CA MET A 166 4.04 26.04 -14.61
C MET A 166 5.11 26.52 -15.58
N ARG A 167 5.61 27.75 -15.41
CA ARG A 167 6.68 28.30 -16.25
C ARG A 167 7.95 27.45 -16.20
N ASN A 168 8.31 26.93 -15.03
CA ASN A 168 9.50 26.10 -14.88
C ASN A 168 9.31 24.72 -15.51
N LEU A 169 8.11 24.13 -15.42
CA LEU A 169 7.76 22.90 -16.12
C LEU A 169 7.86 23.08 -17.64
N GLU A 170 7.31 24.17 -18.18
CA GLU A 170 7.40 24.49 -19.62
C GLU A 170 8.86 24.68 -20.06
N LYS A 171 9.67 25.40 -19.28
CA LYS A 171 11.11 25.56 -19.52
C LYS A 171 11.87 24.23 -19.49
N ALA A 172 11.44 23.31 -18.63
CA ALA A 172 11.98 21.95 -18.55
C ALA A 172 11.50 21.03 -19.69
N GLY A 173 10.74 21.57 -20.67
CA GLY A 173 10.25 20.86 -21.84
C GLY A 173 9.02 20.00 -21.58
N ILE A 174 8.30 20.21 -20.47
CA ILE A 174 7.03 19.54 -20.19
C ILE A 174 5.93 20.17 -21.02
N GLN A 175 5.15 19.33 -21.71
CA GLN A 175 4.06 19.75 -22.57
C GLN A 175 2.71 19.65 -21.83
N GLN A 176 1.73 20.42 -22.29
CA GLN A 176 0.35 20.43 -21.77
C GLN A 176 0.25 20.78 -20.29
N VAL A 177 1.10 21.71 -19.86
CA VAL A 177 1.10 22.24 -18.50
C VAL A 177 -0.15 23.09 -18.29
N ASP A 178 -1.01 22.68 -17.38
CA ASP A 178 -2.25 23.37 -17.00
C ASP A 178 -2.37 23.41 -15.47
N SER A 179 -3.02 24.41 -14.88
CA SER A 179 -3.13 24.49 -13.42
C SER A 179 -4.05 23.43 -12.82
N SER A 180 -5.03 22.93 -13.58
CA SER A 180 -6.04 21.97 -13.15
C SER A 180 -5.69 20.51 -13.46
N ILE A 181 -4.63 20.26 -14.23
CA ILE A 181 -4.19 18.89 -14.52
C ILE A 181 -3.56 18.24 -13.29
N GLN A 182 -3.85 16.97 -13.06
CA GLN A 182 -3.21 16.17 -12.01
C GLN A 182 -1.74 15.91 -12.32
N LEU A 183 -0.90 15.85 -11.29
CA LEU A 183 0.53 15.56 -11.42
C LEU A 183 0.77 14.20 -12.08
N GLU A 184 0.02 13.17 -11.71
CA GLU A 184 0.08 11.85 -12.34
C GLU A 184 -0.23 11.92 -13.84
N LYS A 185 -1.31 12.62 -14.21
CA LYS A 185 -1.71 12.70 -15.61
C LYS A 185 -0.71 13.48 -16.46
N LEU A 186 -0.20 14.59 -15.92
CA LEU A 186 0.81 15.39 -16.60
C LEU A 186 2.11 14.60 -16.78
N ALA A 187 2.53 13.85 -15.77
CA ALA A 187 3.71 13.01 -15.84
C ALA A 187 3.54 11.91 -16.90
N GLU A 188 2.38 11.23 -16.92
CA GLU A 188 2.06 10.19 -17.89
C GLU A 188 2.11 10.70 -19.34
N LEU A 189 1.50 11.87 -19.61
CA LEU A 189 1.50 12.51 -20.94
C LEU A 189 2.92 12.84 -21.44
N ASN A 190 3.87 13.00 -20.53
CA ASN A 190 5.25 13.32 -20.83
C ASN A 190 6.19 12.09 -20.66
N GLY A 191 5.65 10.89 -20.41
CA GLY A 191 6.43 9.66 -20.24
C GLY A 191 7.32 9.66 -18.98
N LEU A 192 6.92 10.40 -17.95
CA LEU A 192 7.62 10.55 -16.68
C LEU A 192 6.79 9.97 -15.52
N SER A 193 7.45 9.71 -14.38
CA SER A 193 6.75 9.55 -13.11
C SER A 193 6.47 10.91 -12.44
N PRO A 194 5.46 11.02 -11.56
CA PRO A 194 5.24 12.21 -10.74
C PRO A 194 6.50 12.70 -10.02
N GLN A 195 7.30 11.76 -9.50
CA GLN A 195 8.61 12.04 -8.92
C GLN A 195 9.54 12.76 -9.90
N GLN A 196 9.75 12.17 -11.08
CA GLN A 196 10.64 12.72 -12.11
C GLN A 196 10.17 14.09 -12.60
N LEU A 197 8.85 14.28 -12.72
CA LEU A 197 8.24 15.54 -13.12
C LEU A 197 8.63 16.67 -12.17
N ILE A 198 8.47 16.45 -10.85
CA ILE A 198 8.80 17.45 -9.83
C ILE A 198 10.31 17.64 -9.68
N GLU A 199 11.10 16.57 -9.75
CA GLU A 199 12.55 16.63 -9.67
C GLU A 199 13.14 17.50 -10.80
N LYS A 200 12.60 17.40 -12.02
CA LYS A 200 13.02 18.21 -13.16
C LYS A 200 12.87 19.72 -12.95
N VAL A 201 11.92 20.13 -12.10
CA VAL A 201 11.69 21.54 -11.75
C VAL A 201 12.59 21.98 -10.59
N ARG A 202 12.89 21.06 -9.66
CA ARG A 202 13.72 21.31 -8.48
C ARG A 202 15.13 21.77 -8.86
N ASP A 203 15.71 21.22 -9.93
CA ASP A 203 17.04 21.61 -10.42
C ASP A 203 17.10 23.04 -10.98
N THR A 204 15.96 23.67 -11.25
CA THR A 204 15.91 25.02 -11.84
C THR A 204 15.85 26.12 -10.77
N HIS A 205 15.57 25.79 -9.50
CA HIS A 205 15.56 26.73 -8.38
C HIS A 205 16.24 26.13 -7.14
N SER A 206 17.50 26.51 -6.93
CA SER A 206 18.15 26.43 -5.62
C SER A 206 17.54 27.47 -4.67
N SER A 207 16.39 27.16 -4.09
CA SER A 207 15.92 27.82 -2.87
C SER A 207 15.67 26.72 -1.84
N ALA A 208 16.64 26.59 -0.94
CA ALA A 208 16.67 25.64 0.16
C ALA A 208 15.49 25.88 1.13
N VAL A 209 14.37 25.23 0.85
CA VAL A 209 13.54 24.66 1.90
C VAL A 209 13.83 23.16 1.83
N PRO A 210 14.41 22.53 2.86
CA PRO A 210 14.55 21.08 2.88
C PRO A 210 13.16 20.49 2.67
N MET A 211 12.94 19.90 1.48
CA MET A 211 11.68 19.27 1.15
C MET A 211 11.41 18.20 2.20
N LEU A 212 10.20 18.21 2.74
CA LEU A 212 9.80 17.46 3.92
C LEU A 212 9.58 15.96 3.67
N ALA A 213 10.40 15.36 2.80
CA ALA A 213 10.40 13.94 2.53
C ALA A 213 11.11 13.18 3.66
N GLY A 214 10.59 12.02 4.07
CA GLY A 214 11.22 11.17 5.09
C GLY A 214 10.92 11.52 6.55
N TYR A 215 10.30 12.67 6.87
CA TYR A 215 9.99 13.03 8.26
C TYR A 215 9.06 12.01 8.95
N GLY A 216 8.16 11.36 8.22
CA GLY A 216 7.31 10.31 8.80
C GLY A 216 8.08 9.12 9.37
N ARG A 217 9.30 8.85 8.89
CA ARG A 217 10.13 7.69 9.27
C ARG A 217 11.15 7.99 10.36
N ARG A 218 11.18 9.22 10.84
CA ARG A 218 12.07 9.66 11.90
C ARG A 218 11.28 9.82 13.18
N THR A 219 11.98 9.66 14.30
CA THR A 219 11.34 9.87 15.59
C THR A 219 11.13 11.36 15.83
N VAL A 220 10.22 11.68 16.75
CA VAL A 220 10.02 13.08 17.18
C VAL A 220 11.33 13.68 17.69
N SER A 221 12.14 12.89 18.40
CA SER A 221 13.47 13.31 18.87
C SER A 221 14.42 13.64 17.72
N ASP A 222 14.55 12.75 16.72
CA ASP A 222 15.48 12.96 15.60
C ASP A 222 15.16 14.23 14.80
N ILE A 223 13.87 14.59 14.74
CA ILE A 223 13.39 15.77 14.01
C ILE A 223 13.52 17.02 14.87
N ALA A 224 13.23 16.92 16.16
CA ALA A 224 13.44 18.01 17.11
C ALA A 224 14.93 18.42 17.13
N ASP A 225 15.83 17.44 17.18
CA ASP A 225 17.28 17.66 17.18
C ASP A 225 17.78 18.31 15.87
N GLU A 226 17.30 17.82 14.71
CA GLU A 226 17.65 18.41 13.41
C GLU A 226 17.15 19.83 13.23
N LEU A 227 15.91 20.10 13.69
CA LEU A 227 15.30 21.42 13.58
C LEU A 227 15.75 22.39 14.69
N GLY A 228 16.59 21.92 15.64
CA GLY A 228 17.03 22.70 16.79
C GLY A 228 15.89 23.11 17.73
N ILE A 229 14.84 22.29 17.82
CA ILE A 229 13.66 22.52 18.65
C ILE A 229 13.83 21.71 19.95
N ASP A 230 13.74 22.36 21.11
CA ASP A 230 13.76 21.63 22.37
C ASP A 230 12.52 20.72 22.50
N ILE A 231 12.73 19.47 22.93
CA ILE A 231 11.66 18.46 23.00
C ILE A 231 10.53 18.87 23.95
N SER A 232 10.81 19.67 24.97
CA SER A 232 9.80 20.22 25.88
C SER A 232 8.90 21.25 25.18
N VAL A 233 9.48 22.07 24.29
CA VAL A 233 8.76 23.05 23.47
C VAL A 233 7.90 22.34 22.42
N ALA A 234 8.44 21.31 21.77
CA ALA A 234 7.66 20.47 20.85
C ALA A 234 6.47 19.81 21.56
N ARG A 235 6.68 19.32 22.79
CA ARG A 235 5.62 18.74 23.63
C ARG A 235 4.55 19.75 24.01
N GLU A 236 4.93 20.96 24.39
CA GLU A 236 3.96 22.01 24.70
C GLU A 236 3.11 22.37 23.48
N ARG A 237 3.74 22.58 22.32
CA ARG A 237 3.05 22.96 21.07
C ARG A 237 2.10 21.87 20.58
N LEU A 238 2.53 20.61 20.60
CA LEU A 238 1.67 19.48 20.22
C LEU A 238 0.54 19.25 21.23
N ALA A 239 0.82 19.41 22.54
CA ALA A 239 -0.21 19.29 23.57
C ALA A 239 -1.31 20.38 23.47
N GLN A 240 -0.96 21.60 23.03
CA GLN A 240 -1.95 22.65 22.75
C GLN A 240 -2.95 22.25 21.65
N GLN A 241 -2.54 21.36 20.74
CA GLN A 241 -3.37 20.79 19.68
C GLN A 241 -3.99 19.44 20.08
N GLY A 242 -3.91 19.05 21.37
CA GLY A 242 -4.42 17.79 21.89
C GLY A 242 -3.59 16.56 21.52
N ILE A 243 -2.39 16.75 20.97
CA ILE A 243 -1.53 15.67 20.47
C ILE A 243 -0.51 15.31 21.55
N SER A 244 -0.49 14.04 21.95
CA SER A 244 0.50 13.48 22.86
C SER A 244 1.42 12.51 22.14
N PHE A 245 2.70 12.45 22.54
CA PHE A 245 3.68 11.59 21.90
C PHE A 245 4.76 11.07 22.85
N GLU A 246 5.34 9.92 22.49
CA GLU A 246 6.58 9.42 23.07
C GLU A 246 7.79 9.87 22.25
N GLN A 247 8.92 10.19 22.88
CA GLN A 247 10.06 10.80 22.17
C GLN A 247 10.61 9.95 21.00
N GLN A 248 10.50 8.62 21.11
CA GLN A 248 10.93 7.66 20.10
C GLN A 248 9.79 7.23 19.15
N GLU A 249 8.60 7.80 19.29
CA GLU A 249 7.49 7.54 18.38
C GLU A 249 7.83 8.09 16.99
N LEU A 250 7.51 7.33 15.94
CA LEU A 250 7.64 7.80 14.57
C LEU A 250 6.59 8.89 14.31
N ILE A 251 6.98 9.96 13.59
CA ILE A 251 6.02 11.01 13.26
C ILE A 251 4.85 10.47 12.44
N LYS A 252 5.05 9.47 11.58
CA LYS A 252 3.97 8.82 10.82
C LYS A 252 2.91 8.22 11.74
N ASP A 253 3.31 7.45 12.73
CA ASP A 253 2.40 6.75 13.64
C ASP A 253 1.59 7.75 14.48
N MET A 254 2.25 8.83 14.92
CA MET A 254 1.58 9.94 15.59
C MET A 254 0.57 10.63 14.66
N ALA A 255 0.92 10.86 13.39
CA ALA A 255 0.06 11.53 12.43
C ALA A 255 -1.19 10.72 12.11
N GLU A 256 -1.01 9.42 11.87
CA GLU A 256 -2.11 8.48 11.60
C GLU A 256 -3.07 8.40 12.79
N ARG A 257 -2.55 8.34 14.02
CA ARG A 257 -3.37 8.31 15.25
C ARG A 257 -4.21 9.57 15.44
N ASN A 258 -3.70 10.73 15.02
CA ASN A 258 -4.37 12.01 15.18
C ASN A 258 -5.07 12.50 13.89
N ASN A 259 -5.06 11.67 12.84
CA ASN A 259 -5.66 11.97 11.53
C ASN A 259 -5.19 13.31 10.92
N ILE A 260 -3.91 13.63 11.12
CA ILE A 260 -3.23 14.82 10.57
C ILE A 260 -2.06 14.38 9.71
N LEU A 261 -1.51 15.28 8.88
CA LEU A 261 -0.34 14.93 8.08
C LEU A 261 0.92 14.91 8.96
N PRO A 262 1.88 14.00 8.70
CA PRO A 262 3.21 14.05 9.32
C PRO A 262 3.87 15.43 9.22
N LEU A 263 3.60 16.12 8.11
CA LEU A 263 4.03 17.50 7.89
C LEU A 263 3.41 18.49 8.89
N ASP A 264 2.12 18.34 9.19
CA ASP A 264 1.42 19.24 10.09
C ASP A 264 1.94 19.07 11.53
N ILE A 265 2.33 17.86 11.94
CA ILE A 265 3.05 17.65 13.21
C ILE A 265 4.34 18.47 13.22
N VAL A 266 5.14 18.40 12.16
CA VAL A 266 6.39 19.16 12.07
C VAL A 266 6.15 20.67 12.07
N LYS A 267 5.08 21.16 11.43
CA LYS A 267 4.66 22.56 11.47
C LYS A 267 4.27 23.00 12.88
N ILE A 268 3.46 22.20 13.57
CA ILE A 268 3.08 22.45 14.97
C ILE A 268 4.33 22.50 15.84
N MET A 269 5.27 21.56 15.67
CA MET A 269 6.54 21.56 16.38
C MET A 269 7.34 22.85 16.16
N ARG A 270 7.32 23.43 14.95
CA ARG A 270 7.95 24.73 14.64
C ARG A 270 7.18 25.95 15.14
N GLY A 271 5.93 25.78 15.54
CA GLY A 271 5.02 26.88 15.91
C GLY A 271 4.38 27.55 14.71
N GLU A 272 4.34 26.88 13.56
CA GLU A 272 3.65 27.33 12.34
C GLU A 272 2.16 26.95 12.39
N LYS A 273 1.30 27.77 11.76
CA LYS A 273 -0.14 27.46 11.64
C LYS A 273 -0.38 26.29 10.67
N ILE A 274 -1.33 25.43 11.02
CA ILE A 274 -1.73 24.29 10.20
C ILE A 274 -2.64 24.78 9.06
N SER A 275 -2.51 24.19 7.87
CA SER A 275 -3.39 24.48 6.74
C SER A 275 -4.80 23.93 7.01
N GLY A 276 -5.72 24.80 7.43
CA GLY A 276 -7.11 24.44 7.73
C GLY A 276 -7.80 25.28 8.81
N GLU A 277 -7.05 26.06 9.59
CA GLU A 277 -7.61 27.06 10.51
C GLU A 277 -7.68 28.44 9.81
N GLU A 278 -8.83 28.74 9.19
CA GLU A 278 -9.34 30.12 9.11
C GLU A 278 -10.08 30.47 10.40
#